data_AF-A0A645ILH6-F1
#
_entry.id   AF-A0A645ILH6-F1
#
_cell.length_a   1.000
_cell.length_b   1.000
_cell.length_c   1.000
_cell.angle_alpha   90.00
_cell.angle_beta   90.00
_cell.angle_gamma   90.00
#
_symmetry.space_group_name_H-M   'P 1'
#
loop_
_entity.id
_entity.type
_entity.pdbx_description
1 polymer ?
#
loop_
_entity_poly.entity_id
_entity_poly.type
_entity_poly.pdbx_seq_one_letter_code
_entity_poly.pdbx_strand_id
1 'polypeptide(L)'
;MVFLGMGEDGHTASLFPAPHPEDPGASEGAVRGANAPAYVAVVGAKPPPRRVSLTYESLSAAESVMALVSGRGKAATLARVLIGEGALPMGRVLRERGYTTVWTDSFF
;
A
#
# COMPACT_ATOMS: atom_id res chain seq x y z
N MET A 1 -3.47 -11.81 10.73
CA MET A 1 -2.11 -11.33 10.39
C MET A 1 -1.99 -11.13 8.90
N VAL A 2 -1.49 -9.97 8.45
CA VAL A 2 -1.18 -9.65 7.04
C VAL A 2 0.27 -9.16 6.95
N PHE A 3 1.01 -9.69 5.98
CA PHE A 3 2.35 -9.20 5.64
C PHE A 3 2.27 -8.32 4.41
N LEU A 4 2.90 -7.14 4.47
CA LEU A 4 2.96 -6.19 3.37
C LEU A 4 4.41 -5.90 3.00
N GLY A 5 4.64 -5.68 1.70
CA GLY A 5 5.83 -5.03 1.20
C GLY A 5 5.52 -3.60 0.75
N MET A 6 6.55 -2.82 0.45
CA MET A 6 6.40 -1.50 -0.16
C MET A 6 7.23 -1.40 -1.45
N GLY A 7 6.67 -0.80 -2.51
CA GLY A 7 7.43 -0.38 -3.68
C GLY A 7 8.16 0.95 -3.49
N GLU A 8 9.08 1.27 -4.40
CA GLU A 8 9.79 2.56 -4.39
C GLU A 8 8.86 3.77 -4.64
N ASP A 9 7.71 3.52 -5.26
CA ASP A 9 6.59 4.44 -5.47
C ASP A 9 5.63 4.54 -4.27
N GLY A 10 5.84 3.75 -3.20
CA GLY A 10 4.99 3.72 -2.02
C GLY A 10 3.75 2.83 -2.16
N HIS A 11 3.62 2.07 -3.26
CA HIS A 11 2.57 1.05 -3.40
C HIS A 11 2.74 -0.04 -2.35
N THR A 12 1.63 -0.68 -1.98
CA THR A 12 1.60 -1.85 -1.12
C THR A 12 0.47 -2.77 -1.57
N ALA A 13 0.54 -4.07 -1.24
CA ALA A 13 -0.33 -5.07 -1.85
C ALA A 13 -0.33 -4.90 -3.39
N SER A 14 -1.48 -4.69 -4.01
CA SER A 14 -1.56 -4.20 -5.41
C SER A 14 -2.28 -2.86 -5.49
N LEU A 15 -2.16 -2.02 -4.47
CA LEU A 15 -2.72 -0.66 -4.41
C LEU A 15 -1.63 0.34 -4.80
N PHE A 16 -1.81 1.06 -5.91
CA PHE A 16 -0.82 1.97 -6.50
C PHE A 16 -1.20 3.44 -6.27
N PRO A 17 -0.22 4.37 -6.20
CA PRO A 17 -0.51 5.80 -6.10
C PRO A 17 -1.31 6.31 -7.31
N ALA A 18 -2.16 7.32 -7.12
CA ALA A 18 -2.89 7.98 -8.19
C ALA A 18 -2.76 9.51 -8.10
N PRO A 19 -2.56 10.24 -9.23
CA PRO A 19 -2.26 9.71 -10.56
C PRO A 19 -0.84 9.12 -10.61
N HIS A 20 -0.68 7.95 -11.23
CA HIS A 20 0.63 7.35 -11.43
C HIS A 20 1.17 7.69 -12.82
N PRO A 21 2.39 8.25 -12.96
CA PRO A 21 2.93 8.64 -14.27
C PRO A 21 3.05 7.45 -15.23
N GLU A 22 3.51 6.29 -14.75
CA GLU A 22 3.55 5.08 -15.57
C GLU A 22 2.23 4.28 -15.59
N ASP A 23 1.21 4.68 -14.84
CA ASP A 23 -0.06 3.96 -14.74
C ASP A 23 -1.29 4.87 -14.57
N PRO A 24 -1.74 5.54 -15.65
CA PRO A 24 -2.94 6.38 -15.61
C PRO A 24 -4.24 5.57 -15.39
N GLY A 25 -4.19 4.23 -15.50
CA GLY A 25 -5.29 3.32 -15.22
C GLY A 25 -5.29 2.72 -13.81
N ALA A 26 -4.26 3.02 -13.00
CA ALA A 26 -4.19 2.60 -11.60
C ALA A 26 -5.39 3.16 -10.84
N SER A 27 -6.32 2.30 -10.49
CA SER A 27 -7.34 2.63 -9.50
C SER A 27 -6.75 2.41 -8.12
N GLU A 28 -6.80 3.44 -7.27
CA GLU A 28 -6.94 3.16 -5.84
C GLU A 28 -8.13 2.21 -5.75
N GLY A 29 -7.97 1.01 -5.17
CA GLY A 29 -9.04 0.01 -5.02
C GLY A 29 -10.16 0.50 -4.07
N ALA A 30 -10.75 1.66 -4.38
CA ALA A 30 -11.53 2.53 -3.54
C ALA A 30 -13.02 2.17 -3.60
N VAL A 31 -13.31 0.88 -3.48
CA VAL A 31 -14.68 0.48 -3.13
C VAL A 31 -14.82 0.69 -1.63
N ARG A 32 -15.39 1.84 -1.24
CA ARG A 32 -15.65 2.18 0.16
C ARG A 32 -17.08 1.79 0.58
N GLY A 33 -17.27 1.49 1.85
CA GLY A 33 -18.59 1.32 2.48
C GLY A 33 -18.74 0.00 3.24
N ALA A 34 -19.84 -0.13 4.00
CA ALA A 34 -20.11 -1.31 4.84
C ALA A 34 -20.15 -2.65 4.06
N ASN A 35 -20.38 -2.58 2.75
CA ASN A 35 -20.44 -3.73 1.85
C ASN A 35 -19.25 -3.78 0.86
N ALA A 36 -18.14 -3.09 1.16
CA ALA A 36 -16.93 -3.20 0.36
C ALA A 36 -16.47 -4.67 0.30
N PRO A 37 -16.18 -5.21 -0.89
CA PRO A 37 -15.69 -6.57 -1.00
C PRO A 37 -14.33 -6.68 -0.29
N ALA A 38 -14.02 -7.88 0.20
CA ALA A 38 -12.75 -8.12 0.87
C ALA A 38 -11.54 -7.90 -0.08
N TYR A 39 -11.76 -8.15 -1.37
CA TYR A 39 -10.77 -8.01 -2.42
C TYR A 39 -11.36 -7.38 -3.68
N VAL A 40 -10.50 -6.73 -4.45
CA VAL A 40 -10.83 -6.07 -5.71
C VAL A 40 -9.85 -6.45 -6.79
N ALA A 41 -10.31 -6.47 -8.04
CA ALA A 41 -9.42 -6.51 -9.19
C ALA A 41 -8.74 -5.15 -9.34
N VAL A 42 -7.42 -5.15 -9.51
CA VAL A 42 -6.62 -3.95 -9.78
C VAL A 42 -5.85 -4.15 -11.07
N VAL A 43 -5.74 -3.08 -11.85
CA VAL A 43 -4.85 -3.03 -13.02
C VAL A 43 -3.68 -2.14 -12.66
N GLY A 44 -2.48 -2.72 -12.71
CA GLY A 44 -1.20 -2.06 -12.48
C GLY A 44 -0.36 -2.03 -13.76
N ALA A 45 0.49 -1.03 -13.95
CA ALA A 45 1.41 -0.96 -15.10
C ALA A 45 2.54 -2.00 -15.00
N LYS A 46 2.87 -2.44 -13.78
CA LYS A 46 3.93 -3.41 -13.51
C LYS A 46 3.44 -4.84 -13.85
N PRO A 47 4.14 -5.59 -14.72
CA PRO A 47 3.75 -6.96 -15.07
C PRO A 47 3.71 -7.91 -13.85
N PRO A 48 2.74 -8.86 -13.79
CA PRO A 48 1.54 -8.93 -14.61
C PRO A 48 0.56 -7.79 -14.25
N PRO A 49 -0.13 -7.19 -15.25
CA PRO A 49 -0.91 -5.99 -15.01
C PRO A 49 -2.20 -6.24 -14.22
N ARG A 50 -2.85 -7.39 -14.43
CA ARG A 50 -4.09 -7.73 -13.73
C ARG A 50 -3.76 -8.42 -12.41
N ARG A 51 -4.21 -7.84 -11.31
CA ARG A 51 -3.95 -8.29 -9.95
C ARG A 51 -5.25 -8.35 -9.17
N VAL A 52 -5.23 -9.10 -8.07
CA VAL A 52 -6.27 -9.04 -7.04
C VAL A 52 -5.60 -8.50 -5.78
N SER A 53 -6.21 -7.49 -5.16
CA SER A 53 -5.72 -6.88 -3.93
C SER A 53 -6.77 -6.97 -2.84
N LEU A 54 -6.33 -7.08 -1.59
CA LEU A 54 -7.17 -6.68 -0.47
C LEU A 54 -7.51 -5.19 -0.57
N THR A 55 -8.71 -4.84 -0.15
CA THR A 55 -9.17 -3.45 -0.02
C THR A 55 -8.53 -2.78 1.19
N TYR A 56 -8.55 -1.44 1.23
CA TYR A 56 -8.10 -0.70 2.40
C TYR A 56 -8.94 -1.05 3.65
N GLU A 57 -10.24 -1.26 3.47
CA GLU A 57 -11.17 -1.72 4.50
C GLU A 57 -10.74 -3.06 5.09
N SER A 58 -10.36 -4.02 4.23
CA SER A 58 -9.86 -5.33 4.68
C SER A 58 -8.50 -5.23 5.37
N LEU A 59 -7.61 -4.40 4.84
CA LEU A 59 -6.31 -4.13 5.45
C LEU A 59 -6.46 -3.41 6.79
N SER A 60 -7.45 -2.54 6.97
CA SER A 60 -7.76 -1.84 8.22
C SER A 60 -8.44 -2.76 9.24
N ALA A 61 -9.32 -3.66 8.78
CA ALA A 61 -10.01 -4.64 9.64
C ALA A 61 -9.12 -5.81 10.10
N ALA A 62 -7.96 -6.03 9.48
CA ALA A 62 -7.04 -7.09 9.89
C ALA A 62 -6.62 -6.93 11.36
N GLU A 63 -6.56 -8.02 12.12
CA GLU A 63 -6.12 -7.99 13.52
C GLU A 63 -4.68 -7.45 13.67
N SER A 64 -3.81 -7.81 12.73
CA SER A 64 -2.39 -7.47 12.76
C SER A 64 -1.84 -7.29 11.34
N VAL A 65 -1.02 -6.24 11.16
CA VAL A 65 -0.31 -5.93 9.91
C VAL A 65 1.16 -5.68 10.23
N MET A 66 2.04 -6.33 9.47
CA MET A 66 3.48 -6.12 9.50
C MET A 66 3.97 -5.74 8.11
N ALA A 67 4.61 -4.58 7.99
CA ALA A 67 5.26 -4.14 6.76
C ALA A 67 6.75 -4.48 6.80
N LEU A 68 7.23 -5.23 5.81
CA LEU A 68 8.65 -5.51 5.62
C LEU A 68 9.18 -4.66 4.46
N VAL A 69 10.04 -3.71 4.76
CA VAL A 69 10.57 -2.73 3.80
C VAL A 69 12.08 -2.71 3.89
N SER A 70 12.77 -3.22 2.89
CA SER A 70 14.24 -3.26 2.83
C SER A 70 14.74 -2.79 1.46
N GLY A 71 15.93 -2.20 1.45
CA GLY A 71 16.62 -1.72 0.26
C GLY A 71 16.64 -0.20 0.14
N ARG A 72 17.82 0.33 -0.21
CA ARG A 72 18.11 1.77 -0.29
C ARG A 72 17.16 2.55 -1.21
N GLY A 73 16.70 1.94 -2.31
CA GLY A 73 15.75 2.58 -3.24
C GLY A 73 14.40 2.96 -2.61
N LYS A 74 14.06 2.36 -1.46
CA LYS A 74 12.80 2.62 -0.74
C LYS A 74 12.94 3.66 0.36
N ALA A 75 14.15 4.10 0.68
CA ALA A 75 14.43 4.88 1.89
C ALA A 75 13.70 6.23 1.91
N ALA A 76 13.86 7.02 0.86
CA ALA A 76 13.19 8.31 0.75
C ALA A 76 11.66 8.17 0.80
N THR A 77 11.10 7.17 0.10
CA THR A 77 9.65 6.94 0.06
C THR A 77 9.10 6.43 1.39
N LEU A 78 9.82 5.54 2.10
CA LEU A 78 9.38 5.10 3.42
C LEU A 78 9.40 6.25 4.42
N ALA A 79 10.41 7.13 4.38
CA ALA A 79 10.42 8.33 5.22
C ALA A 79 9.16 9.20 5.00
N ARG A 80 8.79 9.44 3.73
CA ARG A 80 7.56 10.16 3.35
C ARG A 80 6.30 9.46 3.86
N VAL A 81 6.23 8.14 3.72
CA VAL A 81 5.13 7.31 4.25
C VAL A 81 4.99 7.47 5.77
N LEU A 82 6.10 7.42 6.51
CA LEU A 82 6.10 7.49 7.97
C LEU A 82 5.70 8.87 8.52
N ILE A 83 6.04 9.95 7.82
CA ILE A 83 5.61 11.31 8.18
C ILE A 83 4.24 11.69 7.59
N GLY A 84 3.60 10.78 6.84
CA GLY A 84 2.28 11.00 6.24
C GLY A 84 2.27 11.96 5.05
N GLU A 85 3.38 12.11 4.34
CA GLU A 85 3.50 13.00 3.19
C GLU A 85 2.97 12.35 1.90
N GLY A 86 2.08 13.05 1.22
CA GLY A 86 1.53 12.64 -0.08
C GLY A 86 0.40 11.60 -0.01
N ALA A 87 -0.14 11.26 -1.17
CA ALA A 87 -1.20 10.25 -1.33
C ALA A 87 -0.61 8.87 -1.63
N LEU A 88 0.23 8.36 -0.72
CA LEU A 88 0.89 7.07 -0.88
C LEU A 88 0.04 5.92 -0.30
N PRO A 89 -0.19 4.81 -1.04
CA PRO A 89 -0.98 3.69 -0.57
C PRO A 89 -0.52 3.09 0.77
N MET A 90 0.79 2.89 0.96
CA MET A 90 1.31 2.41 2.24
C MET A 90 1.01 3.40 3.37
N GLY A 91 1.19 4.72 3.13
CA GLY A 91 0.86 5.76 4.11
C GLY A 91 -0.63 5.79 4.46
N ARG A 92 -1.52 5.48 3.51
CA ARG A 92 -2.94 5.31 3.77
C ARG A 92 -3.22 4.10 4.67
N VAL A 93 -2.60 2.95 4.42
CA VAL A 93 -2.71 1.77 5.30
C VAL A 93 -2.26 2.11 6.73
N LEU A 94 -1.15 2.83 6.90
CA LEU A 94 -0.68 3.22 8.23
C LEU A 94 -1.68 4.14 8.97
N ARG A 95 -2.30 5.09 8.27
CA ARG A 95 -3.26 6.04 8.86
C ARG A 95 -4.62 5.43 9.20
N GLU A 96 -5.09 4.49 8.39
CA GLU A 96 -6.40 3.83 8.59
C GLU A 96 -6.33 2.71 9.65
N ARG A 97 -5.15 2.47 10.24
CA ARG A 97 -4.94 1.49 11.31
C ARG A 97 -4.50 2.16 12.60
N GLY A 98 -4.96 1.63 13.74
CA GLY A 98 -4.48 2.07 15.05
C GLY A 98 -3.02 1.67 15.34
N TYR A 99 -2.56 0.56 14.76
CA TYR A 99 -1.19 0.09 14.89
C TYR A 99 -0.76 -0.76 13.68
N THR A 100 0.48 -0.54 13.22
CA THR A 100 1.17 -1.34 12.20
C THR A 100 2.65 -1.43 12.58
N THR A 101 3.21 -2.64 12.60
CA THR A 101 4.66 -2.82 12.81
C THR A 101 5.38 -2.64 11.47
N VAL A 102 6.38 -1.76 11.40
CA VAL A 102 7.25 -1.62 10.22
C VAL A 102 8.62 -2.17 10.56
N TRP A 103 9.06 -3.21 9.83
CA TRP A 103 10.40 -3.78 9.91
C TRP A 103 11.20 -3.32 8.71
N THR A 104 12.37 -2.75 9.00
CA THR A 104 13.24 -2.20 7.98
C THR A 104 14.71 -2.45 8.31
N ASP A 105 15.57 -2.34 7.31
CA ASP A 105 17.02 -2.46 7.47
C ASP A 105 17.62 -1.13 7.96
N SER A 106 18.93 -1.11 8.20
CA SER A 106 19.63 0.03 8.83
C SER A 106 19.90 1.21 7.89
N PHE A 107 19.22 1.32 6.76
CA PHE A 107 19.41 2.42 5.80
C PHE A 107 18.52 3.64 6.09
N PHE A 108 17.98 3.74 7.31
CA PHE A 108 17.04 4.76 7.79
C PHE A 108 17.60 5.53 8.98
#